data_AF-A0A661D425-F1
#
_entry.id   AF-A0A661D425-F1
#
_cell.length_a   1.000
_cell.length_b   1.000
_cell.length_c   1.000
_cell.angle_alpha   90.00
_cell.angle_beta   90.00
_cell.angle_gamma   90.00
#
_symmetry.space_group_name_H-M   'P 1'
#
loop_
_entity.id
_entity.type
_entity.pdbx_description
1 polymer ?
#
loop_
_entity_poly.entity_id
_entity_poly.type
_entity_poly.pdbx_seq_one_letter_code
_entity_poly.pdbx_strand_id
1 'polypeptide(L)'
;MCDINLHESSGKYTIEIDVKPYNVPNQGKYHYLRFSTKPELKGAVLNEFLLKKAGKTWDDVIEPNATYADIDENAIDVHIINFTSQS
;
A
#
# COMPACT_ATOMS: atom_id res chain seq x y z
N MET A 1 -15.62 -12.18 14.66
CA MET A 1 -16.01 -12.14 16.09
C MET A 1 -14.99 -11.25 16.78
N CYS A 2 -15.41 -10.22 17.49
CA CYS A 2 -14.53 -9.33 18.26
C CYS A 2 -14.76 -9.60 19.75
N ASP A 3 -13.71 -9.40 20.55
CA ASP A 3 -13.82 -9.49 22.00
C ASP A 3 -14.15 -8.10 22.57
N ILE A 4 -15.03 -8.05 23.56
CA ILE A 4 -15.48 -6.81 24.20
C ILE A 4 -15.11 -6.88 25.68
N ASN A 5 -14.33 -5.91 26.15
CA ASN A 5 -13.90 -5.81 27.54
C ASN A 5 -14.47 -4.53 28.16
N LEU A 6 -15.00 -4.64 29.38
CA LEU A 6 -15.46 -3.50 30.18
C LEU A 6 -14.44 -3.22 31.28
N HIS A 7 -13.93 -1.99 31.32
CA HIS A 7 -13.00 -1.51 32.34
C HIS A 7 -13.67 -0.46 33.20
N GLU A 8 -13.48 -0.55 34.51
CA GLU A 8 -13.90 0.45 35.47
C GLU A 8 -12.68 1.06 36.17
N SER A 9 -12.57 2.38 36.15
CA SER A 9 -11.51 3.10 36.85
C SER A 9 -12.00 4.47 37.31
N SER A 10 -11.80 4.79 38.59
CA SER A 10 -12.20 6.07 39.20
C SER A 10 -13.66 6.47 38.93
N GLY A 11 -14.58 5.49 38.98
CA GLY A 11 -16.01 5.69 38.72
C GLY A 11 -16.38 5.95 37.25
N LYS A 12 -15.44 5.77 36.32
CA LYS A 12 -15.68 5.87 34.87
C LYS A 12 -15.60 4.49 34.24
N TYR A 13 -16.48 4.25 33.28
CA TYR A 13 -16.56 3.02 32.49
C TYR A 13 -15.95 3.25 31.11
N THR A 14 -15.08 2.34 30.69
CA THR A 14 -14.47 2.33 29.34
C THR A 14 -14.74 1.00 28.68
N ILE A 15 -15.17 1.02 27.43
CA ILE A 15 -15.36 -0.19 26.61
C ILE A 15 -14.17 -0.31 25.68
N GLU A 16 -13.47 -1.42 25.78
CA GLU A 16 -12.42 -1.81 24.84
C GLU A 16 -12.97 -2.87 23.89
N ILE A 17 -12.71 -2.69 22.60
CA ILE A 17 -13.14 -3.62 21.55
C ILE A 17 -11.87 -4.11 20.85
N ASP A 18 -11.51 -5.38 21.10
CA ASP A 18 -10.39 -6.02 20.43
C ASP A 18 -10.87 -6.59 19.09
N VAL A 19 -10.31 -6.04 18.00
CA VAL A 19 -10.63 -6.46 16.64
C VAL A 19 -9.37 -7.02 15.99
N LYS A 20 -9.34 -8.34 15.80
CA LYS A 20 -8.29 -9.00 15.01
C LYS A 20 -8.29 -8.47 13.56
N PRO A 21 -7.10 -8.31 12.93
CA PRO A 21 -7.01 -7.84 11.55
C PRO A 21 -7.82 -8.75 10.62
N TYR A 22 -8.82 -8.19 9.96
CA TYR A 22 -9.65 -8.91 9.00
C TYR A 22 -9.53 -8.26 7.63
N ASN A 23 -9.03 -9.03 6.65
CA ASN A 23 -8.46 -8.48 5.42
C ASN A 23 -9.39 -8.63 4.20
N VAL A 24 -10.69 -8.73 4.42
CA VAL A 24 -11.69 -8.73 3.33
C VAL A 24 -12.20 -7.32 3.07
N PRO A 25 -12.43 -6.96 1.80
CA PRO A 25 -13.02 -5.68 1.45
C PRO A 25 -14.43 -5.57 2.04
N ASN A 26 -14.76 -4.40 2.59
CA ASN A 26 -16.11 -4.09 3.05
C ASN A 26 -16.85 -3.42 1.89
N GLN A 27 -17.95 -4.01 1.41
CA GLN A 27 -18.72 -3.51 0.27
C GLN A 27 -17.86 -3.29 -1.01
N GLY A 28 -16.87 -4.15 -1.26
CA GLY A 28 -15.97 -4.03 -2.41
C GLY A 28 -14.95 -2.90 -2.30
N LYS A 29 -14.88 -2.20 -1.15
CA LYS A 29 -13.95 -1.11 -0.89
C LYS A 29 -12.87 -1.53 0.09
N TYR A 30 -11.66 -1.08 -0.18
CA TYR A 30 -10.53 -1.23 0.73
C TYR A 30 -10.33 0.07 1.50
N HIS A 31 -10.11 -0.06 2.80
CA HIS A 31 -9.86 1.06 3.69
C HIS A 31 -8.59 0.78 4.48
N TYR A 32 -7.77 1.81 4.67
CA TYR A 32 -6.63 1.73 5.57
C TYR A 32 -6.93 2.52 6.84
N LEU A 33 -6.67 1.94 8.01
CA LEU A 33 -6.78 2.64 9.28
C LEU A 33 -5.53 3.48 9.51
N ARG A 34 -5.60 4.79 9.25
CA ARG A 34 -4.67 5.77 9.82
C ARG A 34 -5.45 6.58 10.85
N PHE A 35 -5.17 6.32 12.13
CA PHE A 35 -5.76 7.04 13.26
C PHE A 35 -7.30 6.97 13.27
N SER A 36 -7.98 8.08 13.60
CA SER A 36 -9.45 8.19 13.68
C SER A 36 -10.15 8.14 12.32
N THR A 37 -9.41 8.07 11.22
CA THR A 37 -9.96 8.12 9.87
C THR A 37 -9.79 6.78 9.15
N LYS A 38 -10.79 6.45 8.32
CA LYS A 38 -10.82 5.27 7.45
C LYS A 38 -10.81 5.70 5.98
N PRO A 39 -9.73 6.34 5.47
CA PRO A 39 -9.66 6.70 4.07
C PRO A 39 -9.85 5.46 3.19
N GLU A 40 -10.72 5.60 2.19
CA GLU A 40 -10.90 4.62 1.13
C GLU A 40 -9.65 4.61 0.24
N LEU A 41 -9.11 3.43 -0.06
CA LEU A 41 -8.01 3.24 -0.98
C LEU A 41 -8.54 3.29 -2.41
N LYS A 42 -7.97 4.16 -3.24
CA LYS A 42 -8.33 4.35 -4.64
C LYS A 42 -7.09 4.52 -5.51
N GLY A 43 -7.24 4.29 -6.82
CA GLY A 43 -6.21 4.54 -7.83
C GLY A 43 -4.90 3.78 -7.55
N ALA A 44 -3.78 4.47 -7.68
CA ALA A 44 -2.44 3.87 -7.53
C ALA A 44 -2.22 3.20 -6.17
N VAL A 45 -2.74 3.80 -5.09
CA VAL A 45 -2.58 3.26 -3.72
C VAL A 45 -3.34 1.94 -3.54
N LEU A 46 -4.52 1.81 -4.17
CA LEU A 46 -5.26 0.55 -4.17
C LEU A 46 -4.50 -0.53 -4.94
N ASN A 47 -3.96 -0.21 -6.12
CA ASN A 47 -3.19 -1.16 -6.92
C ASN A 47 -1.94 -1.64 -6.17
N GLU A 48 -1.19 -0.73 -5.55
CA GLU A 48 -0.01 -1.08 -4.76
C GLU A 48 -0.37 -1.97 -3.56
N PHE A 49 -1.48 -1.68 -2.87
CA PHE A 49 -1.99 -2.51 -1.78
C PHE A 49 -2.35 -3.92 -2.24
N LEU A 50 -3.00 -4.05 -3.41
CA LEU A 50 -3.37 -5.35 -3.98
C LEU A 50 -2.13 -6.14 -4.44
N LEU A 51 -1.15 -5.49 -5.08
CA LEU A 51 0.11 -6.10 -5.50
C LEU A 51 0.89 -6.65 -4.29
N LYS A 52 1.08 -5.82 -3.26
CA LYS A 52 1.72 -6.25 -2.00
C LYS A 52 1.02 -7.44 -1.37
N LYS A 53 -0.32 -7.47 -1.38
CA LYS A 53 -1.10 -8.60 -0.84
C LYS A 53 -0.96 -9.87 -1.68
N ALA A 54 -0.76 -9.73 -2.99
CA ALA A 54 -0.49 -10.84 -3.90
C ALA A 54 0.97 -11.32 -3.87
N GLY A 55 1.83 -10.69 -3.06
CA GLY A 55 3.26 -10.99 -2.99
C GLY A 55 4.03 -10.53 -4.24
N LYS A 56 3.49 -9.58 -4.99
CA LYS A 56 4.08 -9.03 -6.22
C LYS A 56 4.44 -7.57 -6.01
N THR A 57 5.50 -7.12 -6.66
CA THR A 57 5.84 -5.70 -6.78
C THR A 57 5.35 -5.17 -8.13
N TRP A 58 5.39 -3.85 -8.33
CA TRP A 58 4.95 -3.26 -9.61
C TRP A 58 5.84 -3.69 -10.79
N ASP A 59 7.11 -3.95 -10.49
CA ASP A 59 8.14 -4.52 -11.35
C ASP A 59 7.94 -6.00 -11.71
N ASP A 60 7.07 -6.73 -10.99
CA ASP A 60 6.72 -8.13 -11.32
C ASP A 60 5.62 -8.23 -12.41
N VAL A 61 5.03 -7.10 -12.82
CA VAL A 61 3.98 -7.05 -13.83
C VAL A 61 4.61 -6.73 -15.19
N ILE A 62 4.56 -7.69 -16.12
CA ILE A 62 4.97 -7.47 -17.51
C ILE A 62 4.02 -6.44 -18.14
N GLU A 63 4.55 -5.29 -18.54
CA GLU A 63 3.81 -4.29 -19.33
C GLU A 63 3.81 -4.74 -20.80
N PRO A 64 2.67 -5.18 -21.35
CA PRO A 64 2.62 -5.74 -22.70
C PRO A 64 2.91 -4.72 -23.81
N ASN A 65 2.80 -3.41 -23.52
CA ASN A 65 3.07 -2.35 -24.49
C ASN A 65 4.51 -1.84 -24.46
N ALA A 66 5.32 -2.26 -23.49
CA ALA A 66 6.72 -1.87 -23.43
C ALA A 66 7.55 -2.79 -24.34
N THR A 67 8.08 -2.23 -25.41
CA THR A 67 8.99 -2.91 -26.34
C THR A 67 10.41 -2.37 -26.21
N TYR A 68 11.39 -3.13 -26.70
CA TYR A 68 12.78 -2.66 -26.73
C TYR A 68 12.97 -1.33 -27.50
N ALA A 69 12.05 -1.00 -28.42
CA ALA A 69 12.07 0.25 -29.16
C ALA A 69 11.66 1.47 -28.33
N ASP A 70 11.07 1.28 -27.14
CA ASP A 70 10.69 2.35 -26.22
C ASP A 70 11.85 2.78 -25.30
N ILE A 71 12.99 2.08 -25.38
CA ILE A 71 14.21 2.42 -24.64
C ILE A 71 14.96 3.50 -25.41
N ASP A 72 15.03 4.72 -24.88
CA ASP A 72 15.86 5.79 -25.44
C ASP A 72 17.33 5.60 -25.02
N GLU A 73 18.17 5.19 -25.98
CA GLU A 73 19.60 4.98 -25.79
C GLU A 73 20.32 6.26 -25.32
N ASN A 74 19.84 7.44 -25.71
CA ASN A 74 20.44 8.71 -25.28
C ASN A 74 20.28 8.94 -23.77
N ALA A 75 19.20 8.44 -23.17
CA ALA A 75 18.97 8.54 -21.73
C ALA A 75 20.00 7.71 -20.94
N ILE A 76 20.46 6.60 -21.51
CA ILE A 76 21.49 5.73 -20.92
C ILE A 76 22.86 6.43 -20.96
N ASP A 77 23.21 7.02 -22.11
CA ASP A 77 24.47 7.74 -22.27
C ASP A 77 24.60 8.93 -21.33
N VAL A 78 23.51 9.70 -21.16
CA VAL A 78 23.46 10.81 -20.20
C VAL A 78 23.69 10.33 -18.76
N HIS A 79 23.15 9.16 -18.39
CA HIS A 79 23.34 8.62 -17.05
C HIS A 79 24.79 8.18 -16.79
N ILE A 80 25.42 7.52 -17.78
CA ILE A 80 26.81 7.06 -17.68
C ILE A 80 27.81 8.23 -17.59
N ILE A 81 27.60 9.27 -18.41
CA ILE A 81 28.45 10.47 -18.40
C ILE A 81 28.36 11.19 -17.05
N ASN A 82 27.14 11.33 -16.51
CA ASN A 82 26.92 11.99 -15.22
C ASN A 82 27.48 11.20 -14.03
N PHE A 83 27.49 9.87 -14.10
CA PHE A 83 28.09 9.03 -13.06
C PHE A 83 29.63 9.11 -13.07
N THR A 84 30.23 9.14 -14.25
CA THR A 84 31.69 9.25 -14.42
C THR A 84 32.22 10.63 -14.04
N SER A 85 31.40 11.67 -14.15
CA SER A 85 31.75 13.06 -13.79
C SER A 85 31.62 13.38 -12.28
N GLN A 86 31.12 12.43 -11.47
CA GLN A 86 31.05 12.56 -10.00
C GLN A 86 32.07 11.67 -9.27
N SER A 87 33.02 11.06 -9.99
CA SER A 87 34.16 10.29 -9.46
C SER A 87 35.46 11.07 -9.61
#